data_AF-A0A930Y4E5-F1
#
_entry.id   AF-A0A930Y4E5-F1
#
_cell.length_a   1.000
_cell.length_b   1.000
_cell.length_c   1.000
_cell.angle_alpha   90.00
_cell.angle_beta   90.00
_cell.angle_gamma   90.00
#
_symmetry.space_group_name_H-M   'P 1'
#
loop_
_entity.id
_entity.type
_entity.pdbx_description
1 polymer ?
#
loop_
_entity_poly.entity_id
_entity_poly.type
_entity_poly.pdbx_seq_one_letter_code
_entity_poly.pdbx_strand_id
1 'polypeptide(L)'
;MSLILRLAWPAAVLLAVGCSSPGRMAPEPPPAPSAPPDSALREAPTPEPPEQRLRGDLALGGDDPARGLFERAWSEFETDPETAFSIAERALKISSNKMAGYLNYARMLERAGRIADALQFARRALAFTEDEALRDRVQRGWIDRLSR
;
A
#
# COMPACT_ATOMS: atom_id res chain seq x y z
N MET A 1 -29.08 -29.24 -28.52
CA MET A 1 -30.51 -29.08 -28.86
C MET A 1 -31.33 -29.56 -27.67
N SER A 2 -32.45 -28.88 -27.40
CA SER A 2 -33.38 -29.07 -26.25
C SER A 2 -32.87 -28.45 -24.94
N LEU A 3 -33.64 -27.67 -24.15
CA LEU A 3 -35.09 -27.47 -24.10
C LEU A 3 -35.40 -26.09 -23.48
N ILE A 4 -36.34 -25.39 -24.10
CA ILE A 4 -37.01 -24.17 -23.63
C ILE A 4 -37.90 -24.53 -22.43
N LEU A 5 -37.96 -23.72 -21.38
CA LEU A 5 -39.19 -23.59 -20.58
C LEU A 5 -39.41 -22.15 -20.11
N ARG A 6 -40.49 -21.56 -20.64
CA ARG A 6 -41.12 -20.30 -20.27
C ARG A 6 -42.01 -20.50 -19.04
N LEU A 7 -42.13 -19.50 -18.17
CA LEU A 7 -43.32 -19.13 -17.36
C LEU A 7 -43.04 -17.72 -16.80
N ALA A 8 -43.57 -16.60 -17.31
CA ALA A 8 -44.97 -16.13 -17.39
C ALA A 8 -45.63 -15.83 -16.02
N TRP A 9 -45.47 -14.56 -15.56
CA TRP A 9 -46.47 -13.60 -14.99
C TRP A 9 -47.48 -14.03 -13.89
N PRO A 10 -48.32 -13.12 -13.30
CA PRO A 10 -48.22 -11.67 -13.06
C PRO A 10 -48.64 -11.22 -11.62
N ALA A 11 -48.49 -9.91 -11.37
CA ALA A 11 -49.32 -8.98 -10.59
C ALA A 11 -50.14 -9.44 -9.35
N ALA A 12 -49.94 -8.73 -8.24
CA ALA A 12 -51.00 -8.48 -7.26
C ALA A 12 -50.98 -7.00 -6.85
N VAL A 13 -51.97 -6.29 -7.38
CA VAL A 13 -52.52 -5.02 -6.88
C VAL A 13 -53.25 -5.31 -5.57
N LEU A 14 -53.16 -4.45 -4.56
CA LEU A 14 -54.28 -4.18 -3.65
C LEU A 14 -54.15 -2.79 -3.01
N LEU A 15 -55.24 -2.04 -3.15
CA LEU A 15 -55.56 -0.71 -2.66
C LEU A 15 -55.86 -0.71 -1.15
N ALA A 16 -55.64 0.43 -0.48
CA ALA A 16 -56.55 1.01 0.52
C ALA A 16 -56.07 2.44 0.89
N VAL A 17 -56.84 3.50 0.60
CA VAL A 17 -57.70 4.26 1.55
C VAL A 17 -56.86 4.90 2.66
N GLY A 18 -56.62 6.21 2.72
CA GLY A 18 -57.59 7.31 2.71
C GLY A 18 -57.68 7.88 4.14
N CYS A 19 -57.27 9.15 4.35
CA CYS A 19 -57.70 9.98 5.49
C CYS A 19 -57.26 11.44 5.27
N SER A 20 -58.25 12.32 5.15
CA SER A 20 -58.13 13.78 5.22
C SER A 20 -57.67 14.23 6.61
N SER A 21 -56.85 15.27 6.69
CA SER A 21 -56.91 16.24 7.79
C SER A 21 -56.39 17.62 7.36
N PRO A 22 -56.94 18.72 7.93
CA PRO A 22 -56.74 20.08 7.43
C PRO A 22 -55.66 20.84 8.21
N GLY A 23 -55.07 21.84 7.55
CA GLY A 23 -54.51 23.04 8.20
C GLY A 23 -53.25 22.85 9.05
N ARG A 24 -52.08 23.10 8.45
CA ARG A 24 -50.92 23.67 9.16
C ARG A 24 -50.10 24.52 8.20
N MET A 25 -49.85 25.76 8.60
CA MET A 25 -48.96 26.72 7.95
C MET A 25 -47.66 26.04 7.51
N ALA A 26 -47.30 26.21 6.24
CA ALA A 26 -45.98 25.84 5.76
C ALA A 26 -44.94 26.75 6.44
N PRO A 27 -43.91 26.21 7.11
CA PRO A 27 -42.70 26.98 7.35
C PRO A 27 -42.03 27.23 6.00
N GLU A 28 -41.56 28.46 5.77
CA GLU A 28 -40.69 28.77 4.64
C GLU A 28 -39.52 27.76 4.57
N PRO A 29 -39.12 27.33 3.36
CA PRO A 29 -37.93 26.51 3.22
C PRO A 29 -36.72 27.29 3.77
N PRO A 30 -35.82 26.65 4.54
CA PRO A 30 -34.58 27.30 4.94
C PRO A 30 -33.82 27.75 3.67
N PRO A 31 -33.15 28.91 3.69
CA PRO A 31 -32.32 29.34 2.56
C PRO A 31 -31.33 28.23 2.24
N ALA A 32 -31.21 27.92 0.95
CA ALA A 32 -30.28 26.91 0.44
C ALA A 32 -28.89 27.15 1.05
N PRO A 33 -28.15 26.08 1.43
CA PRO A 33 -26.80 26.24 1.94
C PRO A 33 -25.99 26.98 0.89
N SER A 34 -25.53 28.19 1.25
CA SER A 34 -24.55 28.95 0.49
C SER A 34 -23.41 28.00 0.17
N ALA A 35 -23.19 27.74 -1.12
CA ALA A 35 -22.04 27.00 -1.59
C ALA A 35 -20.78 27.62 -0.97
N PRO A 36 -19.92 26.84 -0.28
CA PRO A 36 -18.60 27.35 0.05
C PRO A 36 -17.84 27.58 -1.26
N PRO A 37 -17.15 28.72 -1.42
CA PRO A 37 -16.25 28.89 -2.55
C PRO A 37 -15.07 27.94 -2.35
N ASP A 38 -14.66 27.28 -3.42
CA ASP A 38 -13.31 26.73 -3.66
C ASP A 38 -12.42 26.58 -2.42
N SER A 39 -12.46 25.44 -1.72
CA SER A 39 -11.40 24.99 -0.80
C SER A 39 -11.68 23.58 -0.29
N ALA A 40 -11.53 22.61 -1.18
CA ALA A 40 -10.85 21.35 -0.89
C ALA A 40 -11.02 20.47 -2.13
N LEU A 41 -10.09 20.64 -3.08
CA LEU A 41 -9.43 19.44 -3.59
C LEU A 41 -9.07 18.60 -2.36
N ARG A 42 -9.94 17.66 -1.98
CA ARG A 42 -9.48 16.45 -1.31
C ARG A 42 -8.59 15.82 -2.35
N GLU A 43 -7.32 16.19 -2.32
CA GLU A 43 -6.27 15.44 -2.99
C GLU A 43 -6.56 13.98 -2.62
N ALA A 44 -6.91 13.18 -3.63
CA ALA A 44 -6.97 11.75 -3.45
C ALA A 44 -5.67 11.36 -2.74
N PRO A 45 -5.70 10.48 -1.71
CA PRO A 45 -4.48 10.11 -1.00
C PRO A 45 -3.44 9.78 -2.05
N THR A 46 -2.39 10.58 -2.09
CA THR A 46 -1.34 10.48 -3.11
C THR A 46 -0.95 9.01 -3.10
N PRO A 47 -1.00 8.29 -4.23
CA PRO A 47 -0.72 6.87 -4.22
C PRO A 47 0.67 6.71 -3.61
N GLU A 48 0.70 6.16 -2.38
CA GLU A 48 1.93 6.00 -1.64
C GLU A 48 2.94 5.36 -2.59
N PRO A 49 4.11 5.98 -2.79
CA PRO A 49 5.07 5.44 -3.72
C PRO A 49 5.32 3.98 -3.33
N PRO A 50 5.49 3.06 -4.30
CA PRO A 50 5.50 1.63 -4.03
C PRO A 50 6.51 1.19 -2.95
N GLU A 51 7.55 1.99 -2.74
CA GLU A 51 8.50 1.91 -1.61
C GLU A 51 7.87 1.98 -0.21
N GLN A 52 6.82 2.78 -0.02
CA GLN A 52 6.06 2.87 1.23
C GLN A 52 5.11 1.68 1.43
N ARG A 53 4.49 1.15 0.37
CA ARG A 53 3.70 -0.10 0.47
C ARG A 53 4.57 -1.30 0.87
N LEU A 54 5.76 -1.38 0.31
CA LEU A 54 6.76 -2.40 0.65
C LEU A 54 7.44 -2.15 2.01
N ARG A 55 7.26 -0.96 2.63
CA ARG A 55 7.77 -0.62 3.96
C ARG A 55 7.03 -1.36 5.07
N GLY A 56 5.73 -1.62 4.88
CA GLY A 56 4.91 -2.36 5.85
C GLY A 56 5.24 -3.86 5.91
N ASP A 57 5.32 -4.51 4.76
CA ASP A 57 5.46 -5.99 4.68
C ASP A 57 6.89 -6.49 4.93
N LEU A 58 7.90 -5.62 4.84
CA LEU A 58 9.32 -5.96 4.95
C LEU A 58 10.03 -5.19 6.08
N ALA A 59 9.24 -4.63 6.99
CA ALA A 59 9.76 -3.99 8.18
C ALA A 59 10.56 -4.99 9.01
N LEU A 60 11.74 -4.57 9.44
CA LEU A 60 12.41 -5.23 10.55
C LEU A 60 11.45 -5.15 11.75
N GLY A 61 11.23 -6.27 12.42
CA GLY A 61 10.35 -6.32 13.59
C GLY A 61 10.79 -5.28 14.63
N GLY A 62 9.86 -4.85 15.49
CA GLY A 62 10.16 -3.90 16.57
C GLY A 62 11.35 -4.32 17.44
N ASP A 63 11.52 -5.63 17.60
CA ASP A 63 12.58 -6.25 18.41
C ASP A 63 13.85 -6.61 17.62
N ASP A 64 13.93 -6.34 16.31
CA ASP A 64 15.15 -6.65 15.55
C ASP A 64 16.27 -5.64 15.90
N PRO A 65 17.41 -6.09 16.44
CA PRO A 65 18.48 -5.19 16.86
C PRO A 65 19.11 -4.41 15.70
N ALA A 66 18.93 -4.87 14.45
CA ALA A 66 19.40 -4.16 13.27
C ALA A 66 18.50 -2.99 12.88
N ARG A 67 17.26 -2.90 13.38
CA ARG A 67 16.30 -1.86 13.01
C ARG A 67 16.88 -0.46 13.20
N GLY A 68 17.37 -0.15 14.40
CA GLY A 68 17.93 1.16 14.70
C GLY A 68 19.19 1.47 13.88
N LEU A 69 19.98 0.46 13.51
CA LEU A 69 21.13 0.65 12.63
C LEU A 69 20.71 0.96 11.19
N PHE A 70 19.68 0.29 10.65
CA PHE A 70 19.15 0.60 9.33
C PHE A 70 18.47 1.97 9.29
N GLU A 71 17.74 2.37 10.33
CA GLU A 71 17.16 3.71 10.43
C GLU A 71 18.25 4.79 10.43
N ARG A 72 19.33 4.57 11.19
CA ARG A 72 20.50 5.45 11.15
C ARG A 72 21.16 5.45 9.77
N ALA A 73 21.36 4.29 9.17
CA ALA A 73 21.96 4.18 7.84
C ALA A 73 21.17 4.97 6.79
N TRP A 74 19.83 4.89 6.82
CA TRP A 74 18.97 5.68 5.93
C TRP A 74 19.04 7.18 6.20
N SER A 75 19.19 7.60 7.46
CA SER A 75 19.37 9.02 7.80
C SER A 75 20.70 9.58 7.29
N GLU A 76 21.76 8.77 7.32
CA GLU A 76 23.09 9.17 6.84
C GLU A 76 23.21 9.07 5.32
N PHE A 77 22.36 8.29 4.66
CA PHE A 77 22.48 7.96 3.23
C PHE A 77 22.51 9.18 2.31
N GLU A 78 21.73 10.21 2.60
CA GLU A 78 21.69 11.44 1.79
C GLU A 78 22.91 12.35 2.05
N THR A 79 23.62 12.17 3.17
CA THR A 79 24.79 12.98 3.55
C THR A 79 26.10 12.30 3.17
N ASP A 80 26.24 11.02 3.53
CA ASP A 80 27.41 10.20 3.28
C ASP A 80 26.98 8.75 2.99
N PRO A 81 26.80 8.39 1.71
CA PRO A 81 26.35 7.07 1.33
C PRO A 81 27.37 5.96 1.69
N GLU A 82 28.67 6.26 1.75
CA GLU A 82 29.67 5.25 2.12
C GLU A 82 29.54 4.87 3.59
N THR A 83 29.42 5.87 4.48
CA THR A 83 29.14 5.64 5.90
C THR A 83 27.81 4.93 6.08
N ALA A 84 26.77 5.31 5.33
CA ALA A 84 25.46 4.65 5.38
C ALA A 84 25.56 3.16 5.03
N PHE A 85 26.27 2.80 3.96
CA PHE A 85 26.47 1.40 3.59
C PHE A 85 27.26 0.63 4.66
N SER A 86 28.29 1.23 5.26
CA SER A 86 29.04 0.63 6.37
C SER A 86 28.16 0.34 7.60
N ILE A 87 27.28 1.28 7.95
CA ILE A 87 26.30 1.08 9.04
C ILE A 87 25.31 -0.03 8.67
N ALA A 88 24.81 -0.05 7.44
CA ALA A 88 23.88 -1.06 6.96
C ALA A 88 24.51 -2.47 6.91
N GLU A 89 25.79 -2.59 6.57
CA GLU A 89 26.53 -3.85 6.64
C GLU A 89 26.68 -4.37 8.07
N ARG A 90 26.90 -3.46 9.02
CA ARG A 90 26.90 -3.82 10.46
C ARG A 90 25.51 -4.28 10.89
N ALA A 91 24.45 -3.63 10.40
CA ALA A 91 23.07 -4.01 10.66
C ALA A 91 22.77 -5.43 10.15
N LEU A 92 23.21 -5.78 8.93
CA LEU A 92 23.05 -7.13 8.36
C LEU A 92 23.67 -8.23 9.23
N LYS A 93 24.80 -7.96 9.88
CA LYS A 93 25.50 -8.93 10.73
C LYS A 93 24.65 -9.29 11.96
N ILE A 94 24.04 -8.31 12.60
CA ILE A 94 23.28 -8.50 13.84
C ILE A 94 21.79 -8.76 13.63
N SER A 95 21.27 -8.53 12.42
CA SER A 95 19.83 -8.70 12.14
C SER A 95 19.37 -10.12 12.41
N SER A 96 18.28 -10.24 13.17
CA SER A 96 17.60 -11.51 13.44
C SER A 96 16.75 -11.94 12.24
N ASN A 97 16.16 -10.99 11.50
CA ASN A 97 15.45 -11.24 10.25
C ASN A 97 16.36 -10.99 9.03
N LYS A 98 17.11 -12.03 8.63
CA LYS A 98 18.04 -11.97 7.48
C LYS A 98 17.34 -11.56 6.19
N MET A 99 16.13 -12.04 5.92
CA MET A 99 15.38 -11.68 4.72
C MET A 99 15.11 -10.16 4.68
N ALA A 100 14.52 -9.60 5.74
CA ALA A 100 14.21 -8.18 5.82
C ALA A 100 15.49 -7.33 5.80
N GLY A 101 16.55 -7.74 6.48
CA GLY A 101 17.84 -7.06 6.47
C GLY A 101 18.41 -6.96 5.05
N TYR A 102 18.47 -8.07 4.32
CA TYR A 102 18.98 -8.08 2.94
C TYR A 102 18.13 -7.26 1.98
N LEU A 103 16.80 -7.23 2.16
CA LEU A 103 15.92 -6.39 1.34
C LEU A 103 16.10 -4.90 1.66
N ASN A 104 16.31 -4.53 2.93
CA ASN A 104 16.61 -3.15 3.30
C ASN A 104 17.94 -2.67 2.70
N TYR A 105 18.99 -3.51 2.75
CA TYR A 105 20.26 -3.21 2.10
C TYR A 105 20.13 -3.11 0.57
N ALA A 106 19.38 -4.02 -0.06
CA ALA A 106 19.11 -3.97 -1.49
C ALA A 106 18.43 -2.65 -1.90
N ARG A 107 17.49 -2.14 -1.10
CA ARG A 107 16.84 -0.84 -1.37
C ARG A 107 17.81 0.34 -1.27
N MET A 108 18.74 0.32 -0.32
CA MET A 108 19.77 1.37 -0.24
C MET A 108 20.64 1.37 -1.50
N LEU A 109 21.03 0.18 -1.98
CA LEU A 109 21.77 0.04 -3.23
C LEU A 109 20.98 0.53 -4.44
N GLU A 110 19.69 0.22 -4.48
CA GLU A 110 18.78 0.68 -5.53
C GLU A 110 18.71 2.22 -5.56
N ARG A 111 18.51 2.85 -4.40
CA ARG A 111 18.48 4.30 -4.25
C ARG A 111 19.80 4.94 -4.67
N ALA A 112 20.92 4.26 -4.46
CA ALA A 112 22.25 4.67 -4.93
C ALA A 112 22.49 4.42 -6.44
N GLY A 113 21.50 3.92 -7.18
CA GLY A 113 21.62 3.58 -8.61
C GLY A 113 22.37 2.27 -8.87
N ARG A 114 22.75 1.52 -7.84
CA ARG A 114 23.47 0.24 -7.94
C ARG A 114 22.50 -0.93 -8.10
N ILE A 115 21.69 -0.88 -9.16
CA ILE A 115 20.57 -1.81 -9.37
C ILE A 115 21.05 -3.27 -9.48
N ALA A 116 22.19 -3.52 -10.15
CA ALA A 116 22.74 -4.86 -10.29
C ALA A 116 23.09 -5.49 -8.92
N ASP A 117 23.68 -4.72 -8.02
CA ASP A 117 24.02 -5.18 -6.67
C ASP A 117 22.75 -5.36 -5.84
N ALA A 118 21.80 -4.41 -5.93
CA ALA A 118 20.51 -4.51 -5.26
C ALA A 118 19.80 -5.83 -5.59
N LEU A 119 19.82 -6.24 -6.86
CA LEU A 119 19.23 -7.50 -7.32
C LEU A 119 19.89 -8.72 -6.68
N GLN A 120 21.23 -8.74 -6.58
CA GLN A 120 21.94 -9.84 -5.95
C GLN A 120 21.54 -10.00 -4.48
N PHE A 121 21.42 -8.88 -3.75
CA PHE A 121 21.00 -8.90 -2.36
C PHE A 121 19.52 -9.25 -2.19
N ALA A 122 18.65 -8.79 -3.09
CA ALA A 122 17.25 -9.21 -3.11
C ALA A 122 17.12 -10.72 -3.33
N ARG A 123 17.86 -11.30 -4.29
CA ARG A 123 17.90 -12.76 -4.50
C ARG A 123 18.40 -13.52 -3.29
N ARG A 124 19.42 -13.00 -2.59
CA ARG A 124 19.90 -13.57 -1.33
C ARG A 124 18.84 -13.52 -0.25
N ALA A 125 18.08 -12.43 -0.14
CA ALA A 125 16.98 -12.32 0.82
C ALA A 125 15.93 -13.41 0.58
N LEU A 126 15.57 -13.63 -0.69
CA LEU A 126 14.57 -14.63 -1.09
C LEU A 126 14.95 -16.07 -0.73
N ALA A 127 16.25 -16.36 -0.54
CA ALA A 127 16.71 -17.68 -0.10
C ALA A 127 16.38 -17.98 1.37
N PHE A 128 16.03 -16.96 2.17
CA PHE A 128 15.68 -17.12 3.60
C PHE A 128 14.19 -17.33 3.86
N THR A 129 13.35 -17.27 2.84
CA THR A 129 11.91 -17.50 2.97
C THR A 129 11.48 -18.73 2.17
N GLU A 130 10.61 -19.54 2.76
CA GLU A 130 9.91 -20.64 2.08
C GLU A 130 8.56 -20.19 1.51
N ASP A 131 8.14 -18.95 1.81
CA ASP A 131 6.91 -18.37 1.27
C ASP A 131 7.10 -18.00 -0.21
N GLU A 132 6.60 -18.87 -1.07
CA GLU A 132 6.65 -18.71 -2.52
C GLU A 132 5.87 -17.49 -3.00
N ALA A 133 4.74 -17.15 -2.35
CA ALA A 133 3.92 -16.00 -2.74
C ALA A 133 4.65 -14.68 -2.43
N LEU A 134 5.31 -14.60 -1.28
CA LEU A 134 6.17 -13.48 -0.92
C LEU A 134 7.38 -13.40 -1.85
N ARG A 135 8.00 -14.54 -2.16
CA ARG A 135 9.14 -14.63 -3.06
C ARG A 135 8.81 -14.08 -4.45
N ASP A 136 7.73 -14.55 -5.03
CA ASP A 136 7.24 -14.14 -6.34
C ASP A 136 6.86 -12.64 -6.37
N ARG A 137 6.20 -12.13 -5.31
CA ARG A 137 5.91 -10.69 -5.18
C ARG A 137 7.18 -9.84 -5.16
N VAL A 138 8.15 -10.21 -4.33
CA VAL A 138 9.42 -9.48 -4.23
C VAL A 138 10.19 -9.57 -5.55
N GLN A 139 10.29 -10.76 -6.15
CA GLN A 139 10.99 -10.97 -7.42
C GLN A 139 10.39 -10.14 -8.55
N ARG A 140 9.06 -10.16 -8.74
CA ARG A 140 8.39 -9.30 -9.73
C ARG A 140 8.66 -7.81 -9.48
N GLY A 141 8.58 -7.39 -8.22
CA GLY A 141 8.85 -6.01 -7.85
C GLY A 141 10.28 -5.55 -8.18
N TRP A 142 11.26 -6.45 -8.21
CA TRP A 142 12.63 -6.13 -8.63
C TRP A 142 12.84 -6.24 -10.15
N ILE A 143 12.15 -7.17 -10.83
CA ILE A 143 12.19 -7.29 -12.30
C ILE A 143 11.59 -6.05 -12.98
N ASP A 144 10.47 -5.55 -12.46
CA ASP A 144 9.84 -4.33 -12.98
C ASP A 144 10.78 -3.11 -12.92
N ARG A 145 11.66 -3.07 -11.92
CA ARG A 145 12.61 -1.98 -11.73
C ARG A 145 13.83 -2.05 -12.62
N LEU A 146 14.23 -3.25 -13.05
CA LEU A 146 15.27 -3.44 -14.06
C LEU A 146 14.81 -3.05 -15.48
N SER A 147 13.50 -2.95 -15.69
CA SER A 147 12.90 -2.75 -17.01
C SER A 147 12.56 -1.28 -17.31
N ARG A 148 12.91 -0.35 -16.42
CA ARG A 148 12.70 1.11 -16.54
C ARG A 148 14.04 1.80 -16.77
#